data_AF-T0JEC6-F1
#
_entry.id   AF-T0JEC6-F1
#
_cell.length_a   1.000
_cell.length_b   1.000
_cell.length_c   1.000
_cell.angle_alpha   90.00
_cell.angle_beta   90.00
_cell.angle_gamma   90.00
#
_symmetry.space_group_name_H-M   'P 1'
#
loop_
_entity.id
_entity.type
_entity.pdbx_description
1 polymer ?
#
loop_
_entity_poly.entity_id
_entity_poly.type
_entity_poly.pdbx_seq_one_letter_code
_entity_poly.pdbx_strand_id
1 'polypeptide(L)' 'MESAMEAKKKLLDIVREKIRLKHYSYSTEKNYVHWIKHYIFFRYTPEIHS' A
#
# COMPACT_ATOMS: atom_id res chain seq x y z
N MET A 1 -3.57 25.60 -15.74
CA MET A 1 -2.30 24.98 -15.29
C MET A 1 -2.61 23.76 -14.44
N GLU A 2 -3.23 22.75 -15.04
CA GLU A 2 -3.86 21.61 -14.35
C GLU A 2 -3.04 20.34 -14.62
N SER A 3 -1.74 20.38 -14.31
CA SER A 3 -0.78 19.33 -14.72
C SER A 3 0.16 18.91 -13.59
N ALA A 4 -0.34 18.86 -12.34
CA ALA A 4 0.48 18.49 -11.17
C ALA A 4 -0.03 17.28 -10.37
N MET A 5 -0.98 16.49 -10.89
CA MET A 5 -1.46 15.31 -10.16
C MET A 5 -1.67 14.08 -11.06
N GLU A 6 -0.71 13.80 -11.94
CA GLU A 6 -0.43 12.40 -12.33
C GLU A 6 0.29 11.70 -11.16
N ALA A 7 -0.26 11.83 -9.94
CA ALA A 7 0.30 11.21 -8.75
C ALA A 7 0.00 9.72 -8.85
N LYS A 8 0.91 8.99 -9.53
CA LYS A 8 0.91 7.54 -9.66
C LYS A 8 0.39 6.93 -8.35
N LYS A 9 -0.86 6.45 -8.37
CA LYS A 9 -1.56 6.05 -7.13
C LYS A 9 -0.63 5.14 -6.34
N LYS A 10 -0.26 5.53 -5.13
CA LYS A 10 0.66 4.74 -4.31
C LYS A 10 0.02 3.37 -4.10
N LEU A 11 0.81 2.30 -4.18
CA LEU A 11 0.31 0.92 -4.08
C LEU A 11 -0.61 0.72 -2.86
N LEU A 12 -0.27 1.34 -1.72
CA LEU A 12 -1.06 1.27 -0.50
C LEU A 12 -2.43 1.97 -0.63
N ASP A 13 -2.55 3.01 -1.43
CA ASP A 13 -3.83 3.71 -1.64
C ASP A 13 -4.78 2.86 -2.51
N ILE A 14 -4.24 2.19 -3.53
CA ILE A 14 -4.99 1.19 -4.33
C ILE A 14 -5.50 0.06 -3.44
N VAL A 15 -4.66 -0.42 -2.52
CA VAL A 15 -5.03 -1.48 -1.57
C VAL A 15 -6.18 -1.01 -0.66
N ARG A 16 -6.11 0.20 -0.12
CA ARG A 16 -7.18 0.76 0.73
C ARG A 16 -8.51 0.87 -0.02
N GLU A 17 -8.49 1.40 -1.24
CA GLU A 17 -9.69 1.50 -2.09
C GLU A 17 -10.33 0.11 -2.28
N LYS A 18 -9.54 -0.91 -2.63
CA LYS A 18 -10.05 -2.28 -2.81
C LYS A 18 -10.62 -2.90 -1.53
N ILE A 19 -10.00 -2.65 -0.37
CA ILE A 19 -10.48 -3.16 0.92
C ILE A 19 -11.81 -2.50 1.29
N ARG A 20 -11.94 -1.18 1.08
CA ARG A 20 -13.19 -0.43 1.35
C ARG A 20 -14.33 -0.87 0.44
N LEU A 21 -14.05 -1.14 -0.83
CA LEU A 21 -15.03 -1.70 -1.78
C LEU A 21 -15.55 -3.09 -1.34
N LYS A 22 -14.76 -3.83 -0.57
CA LYS A 22 -15.17 -5.13 0.01
C LYS A 22 -15.89 -4.99 1.35
N HIS A 23 -16.18 -3.77 1.80
CA HIS A 23 -16.84 -3.48 3.08
C HIS A 23 -16.16 -4.11 4.30
N TYR A 24 -14.85 -4.29 4.25
CA TYR A 24 -14.10 -4.71 5.42
C TYR A 24 -14.06 -3.59 6.46
N SER A 25 -13.93 -3.98 7.73
CA SER A 25 -13.74 -3.03 8.82
C SER A 25 -12.46 -2.20 8.65
N TYR A 26 -12.47 -1.00 9.23
CA TYR A 26 -11.29 -0.14 9.26
C TYR A 26 -10.10 -0.79 9.99
N SER A 27 -10.36 -1.65 10.98
CA SER A 27 -9.32 -2.45 11.65
C SER A 27 -8.64 -3.43 10.69
N THR A 28 -9.42 -4.08 9.82
CA THR A 28 -8.92 -4.97 8.77
C THR A 28 -8.11 -4.20 7.73
N GLU A 29 -8.57 -3.02 7.29
CA GLU A 29 -7.81 -2.13 6.39
C GLU A 29 -6.43 -1.81 6.96
N LYS A 30 -6.38 -1.36 8.22
CA LYS A 30 -5.11 -1.03 8.89
C LYS A 30 -4.17 -2.23 8.97
N ASN A 31 -4.68 -3.40 9.36
CA ASN A 31 -3.87 -4.60 9.51
C ASN A 31 -3.28 -5.04 8.16
N TYR A 32 -4.09 -5.06 7.11
CA TYR A 32 -3.66 -5.47 5.77
C TYR A 32 -2.60 -4.50 5.20
N VAL A 33 -2.83 -3.20 5.32
CA VAL A 33 -1.85 -2.18 4.88
C VAL A 33 -0.53 -2.32 5.64
N HIS A 34 -0.59 -2.60 6.95
CA HIS A 34 0.60 -2.83 7.77
C HIS A 34 1.40 -4.04 7.29
N TRP A 35 0.76 -5.21 7.13
CA TRP A 35 1.44 -6.42 6.66
C TRP A 35 1.97 -6.31 5.23
N ILE A 36 1.25 -5.63 4.33
CA ILE A 36 1.71 -5.40 2.96
C ILE A 36 2.96 -4.50 2.94
N LYS A 37 2.99 -3.44 3.77
CA LYS A 37 4.19 -2.59 3.90
C LYS A 37 5.39 -3.39 4.40
N HIS A 38 5.19 -4.21 5.43
CA HIS A 38 6.24 -5.09 5.95
C HIS A 38 6.68 -6.11 4.89
N TYR A 39 5.75 -6.76 4.20
CA TYR A 39 6.06 -7.70 3.13
C TYR A 39 6.91 -7.07 2.03
N ILE A 40 6.56 -5.85 1.56
CA ILE A 40 7.33 -5.15 0.55
C ILE A 40 8.75 -4.87 1.07
N PHE A 41 8.87 -4.35 2.30
CA PHE A 41 10.16 -4.05 2.90
C PHE A 41 11.05 -5.30 3.04
N PHE A 42 10.49 -6.41 3.53
CA PHE A 42 11.24 -7.66 3.74
C PHE A 42 11.49 -8.45 2.45
N ARG A 43 10.60 -8.40 1.46
CA ARG A 43 10.75 -9.14 0.20
C ARG A 43 11.64 -8.42 -0.81
N TYR A 44 11.56 -7.08 -0.89
CA TYR A 44 12.33 -6.29 -1.85
C TYR A 44 13.70 -5.85 -1.35
N THR A 45 14.07 -6.16 -0.10
CA THR A 45 15.41 -5.88 0.43
C THR A 45 16.21 -7.17 0.70
N PRO A 46 16.56 -7.98 -0.31
CA PRO A 46 17.47 -9.10 -0.10
C PRO A 46 18.96 -8.72 -0.09
N GLU A 47 19.38 -7.54 -0.55
CA GLU A 47 20.82 -7.28 -0.83
C GLU A 47 21.27 -5.83 -0.53
N ILE A 48 21.38 -5.44 0.75
CA ILE A 48 22.19 -4.26 1.12
C ILE A 48 23.17 -4.56 2.27
N HIS A 49 23.47 -5.84 2.49
CA HIS A 49 24.54 -6.28 3.38
C HIS A 49 25.38 -7.34 2.65
N SER A 50 26.20 -6.89 1.69
CA SER A 50 27.46 -7.54 1.31
C SER A 50 28.44 -6.49 0.81
#